data_AF-A0A961EK84-F1
#
_entry.id   AF-A0A961EK84-F1
#
_cell.length_a   1.000
_cell.length_b   1.000
_cell.length_c   1.000
_cell.angle_alpha   90.00
_cell.angle_beta   90.00
_cell.angle_gamma   90.00
#
_symmetry.space_group_name_H-M   'P 1'
#
loop_
_entity.id
_entity.type
_entity.pdbx_description
1 polymer ?
#
loop_
_entity_poly.entity_id
_entity_poly.type
_entity_poly.pdbx_seq_one_letter_code
_entity_poly.pdbx_strand_id
1 'polypeptide(L)' 'VDFIEGLSPAVSIDQKSTNRNPRSTVGTITEVHDYLRLLFARAGTPHCPVCGEQITRQTPQQIVDR' A
#
# COMPACT_ATOMS: atom_id res chain seq x y z
N VAL A 1 -15.12 13.30 44.37
CA VAL A 1 -14.78 12.99 42.96
C VAL A 1 -13.66 11.98 43.00
N ASP A 2 -14.00 10.70 42.83
CA ASP A 2 -13.01 9.63 42.88
C ASP A 2 -12.29 9.56 41.54
N PHE A 3 -10.95 9.67 41.59
CA PHE A 3 -10.09 9.53 40.42
C PHE A 3 -9.80 8.04 40.24
N ILE A 4 -10.24 7.45 39.14
CA ILE A 4 -9.93 6.06 38.84
C ILE A 4 -8.56 6.01 38.16
N GLU A 5 -7.52 5.71 38.94
CA GLU A 5 -6.19 5.35 38.42
C GLU A 5 -6.18 3.89 37.93
N GLY A 6 -5.41 3.60 36.87
CA GLY A 6 -5.18 2.23 36.39
C GLY A 6 -6.04 1.75 35.22
N LEU A 7 -6.77 2.64 34.53
CA LEU A 7 -7.45 2.26 33.29
C LEU A 7 -6.43 1.97 32.18
N SER A 8 -6.55 0.80 31.56
CA SER A 8 -5.82 0.48 30.32
C SER A 8 -6.25 1.43 29.20
N PRO A 9 -5.41 1.66 28.17
CA PRO A 9 -5.77 2.52 27.05
C PRO A 9 -7.12 2.11 26.44
N ALA A 10 -8.05 3.06 26.36
CA ALA A 10 -9.37 2.85 25.76
C ALA A 10 -9.38 3.31 24.29
N VAL A 11 -10.11 2.58 23.45
CA VAL A 11 -10.34 2.94 22.04
C VAL A 11 -11.85 3.05 21.83
N SER A 12 -12.32 4.19 21.31
CA SER A 12 -13.73 4.37 20.91
C SER A 12 -13.92 3.97 19.45
N ILE A 13 -15.04 3.31 19.15
CA ILE A 13 -15.44 2.96 17.79
C ILE A 13 -16.79 3.62 17.52
N ASP A 14 -16.74 4.81 16.92
CA ASP A 14 -17.92 5.61 16.61
C ASP A 14 -18.06 5.78 15.09
N GLN A 15 -19.30 5.89 14.61
CA GLN A 15 -19.57 6.23 13.21
C GLN A 15 -19.42 7.75 12.99
N LYS A 16 -18.19 8.26 13.04
CA LYS A 16 -17.88 9.64 12.62
C LYS A 16 -17.90 9.76 11.10
N SER A 17 -18.44 10.86 10.58
CA SER A 17 -18.35 11.17 9.15
C SER A 17 -16.89 11.17 8.71
N THR A 18 -16.53 10.25 7.81
CA THR A 18 -15.14 10.07 7.40
C THR A 18 -14.64 11.30 6.66
N ASN A 19 -13.43 11.73 7.00
CA ASN A 19 -12.74 12.80 6.29
C ASN A 19 -12.46 12.29 4.86
N ARG A 20 -13.09 12.90 3.84
CA ARG A 20 -13.07 12.41 2.46
C ARG A 20 -11.77 12.82 1.76
N ASN A 21 -10.69 12.08 2.02
CA ASN A 21 -9.56 12.11 1.09
C ASN A 21 -9.96 11.27 -0.15
N PRO A 22 -10.02 11.87 -1.35
CA PRO A 22 -10.45 11.15 -2.57
C PRO A 22 -9.50 10.01 -2.96
N ARG A 23 -8.30 9.94 -2.38
CA ARG A 23 -7.34 8.85 -2.60
C ARG A 23 -7.51 7.69 -1.62
N SER A 24 -8.30 7.86 -0.56
CA SER A 24 -8.55 6.80 0.42
C SER A 24 -9.54 5.79 -0.14
N THR A 25 -9.19 4.51 -0.03
CA THR A 25 -10.04 3.37 -0.39
C THR A 25 -10.17 2.44 0.80
N VAL A 26 -11.07 1.46 0.74
CA VAL A 26 -11.16 0.41 1.76
C VAL A 26 -9.80 -0.28 1.94
N GLY A 27 -9.07 -0.53 0.84
CA GLY A 27 -7.75 -1.17 0.88
C GLY A 27 -6.68 -0.35 1.62
N THR A 28 -6.75 0.99 1.58
CA THR A 28 -5.81 1.84 2.33
C THR A 28 -6.20 2.00 3.79
N ILE A 29 -7.51 2.00 4.10
CA ILE A 29 -7.99 2.10 5.49
C ILE A 29 -7.71 0.82 6.28
N THR A 30 -7.77 -0.32 5.60
CA THR A 30 -7.53 -1.65 6.20
C THR A 30 -6.08 -2.12 6.08
N GLU A 31 -5.19 -1.30 5.49
CA GLU A 31 -3.79 -1.63 5.18
C GLU A 31 -3.58 -2.82 4.23
N VAL A 32 -4.65 -3.47 3.76
CA VAL A 32 -4.59 -4.57 2.78
C VAL A 32 -3.84 -4.15 1.52
N HIS A 33 -4.00 -2.90 1.08
CA HIS A 33 -3.27 -2.38 -0.07
C HIS A 33 -1.75 -2.39 0.14
N ASP A 34 -1.26 -2.18 1.37
CA ASP A 34 0.17 -2.21 1.66
C ASP A 34 0.72 -3.64 1.60
N TYR A 35 -0.05 -4.63 2.07
CA TYR A 35 0.29 -6.04 1.86
C TYR A 35 0.29 -6.42 0.38
N LEU A 36 -0.70 -5.96 -0.39
CA LEU A 36 -0.73 -6.19 -1.83
C LEU A 36 0.49 -5.57 -2.53
N ARG A 37 0.91 -4.36 -2.13
CA ARG A 37 2.13 -3.74 -2.66
C ARG A 37 3.36 -4.60 -2.40
N LEU A 38 3.52 -5.15 -1.20
CA LEU A 38 4.62 -6.08 -0.88
C LEU A 38 4.52 -7.37 -1.69
N LEU A 39 3.32 -7.93 -1.86
CA LEU A 39 3.10 -9.13 -2.65
C LEU A 39 3.52 -8.92 -4.11
N PHE A 40 3.01 -7.89 -4.78
CA PHE A 40 3.33 -7.61 -6.18
C PHE A 40 4.79 -7.17 -6.37
N ALA A 41 5.39 -6.48 -5.41
CA ALA A 41 6.81 -6.11 -5.48
C ALA A 41 7.74 -7.33 -5.35
N ARG A 42 7.37 -8.34 -4.55
CA ARG A 42 8.21 -9.52 -4.30
C ARG A 42 7.93 -10.69 -5.23
N ALA A 43 6.68 -10.89 -5.63
CA ALA A 43 6.22 -12.05 -6.41
C ALA A 43 5.64 -11.69 -7.78
N GLY A 44 5.44 -10.40 -8.07
CA GLY A 44 4.93 -9.96 -9.37
C GLY A 44 6.00 -10.04 -10.47
N THR A 45 5.59 -10.49 -11.66
CA THR A 45 6.43 -10.42 -12.87
C THR A 45 6.08 -9.15 -13.64
N PRO A 46 7.02 -8.21 -13.85
CA PRO A 46 6.74 -6.97 -14.56
C PRO A 46 6.70 -7.18 -16.08
N HIS A 47 5.77 -6.50 -16.75
CA HIS A 47 5.58 -6.54 -18.20
C HIS A 47 5.56 -5.13 -18.79
N CYS A 48 5.98 -4.99 -20.05
CA CYS A 48 5.89 -3.74 -20.81
C CYS A 48 4.42 -3.41 -21.13
N PRO A 49 3.92 -2.19 -20.86
CA PRO A 49 2.52 -1.84 -21.11
C PRO A 49 2.17 -1.67 -22.61
N VAL A 50 3.17 -1.53 -23.49
CA VAL A 50 2.96 -1.33 -24.93
C VAL A 50 2.96 -2.65 -25.70
N CYS A 51 3.93 -3.53 -25.41
CA CYS A 51 4.09 -4.80 -26.13
C CYS A 51 3.75 -6.06 -25.30
N GLY A 52 3.56 -5.95 -23.99
CA GLY A 52 3.22 -7.09 -23.12
C GLY A 52 4.40 -8.00 -22.74
N GLU A 53 5.57 -7.82 -23.35
CA GLU A 53 6.75 -8.63 -23.09
C GLU A 53 7.25 -8.48 -21.64
N GLN A 54 7.79 -9.57 -21.09
CA GLN A 54 8.36 -9.59 -19.75
C GLN A 54 9.58 -8.65 -19.68
N ILE A 55 9.65 -7.80 -18.65
CA ILE A 55 10.79 -6.90 -18.45
C ILE A 55 11.99 -7.72 -17.94
N THR A 56 13.12 -7.56 -18.61
CA THR A 56 14.40 -8.18 -18.26
C THR A 56 15.45 -7.12 -17.91
N ARG A 57 16.54 -7.55 -17.27
CA ARG A 57 17.65 -6.64 -16.94
C ARG A 57 18.36 -6.20 -18.23
N GLN A 58 18.68 -4.92 -18.30
CA GLN A 58 19.47 -4.34 -19.37
C GLN A 58 20.90 -4.07 -18.88
N THR A 59 21.89 -4.37 -19.71
CA THR A 59 23.27 -3.97 -19.46
C THR A 59 23.46 -2.50 -19.85
N PRO A 60 24.45 -1.79 -19.27
CA PRO A 60 24.76 -0.43 -19.69
C PRO A 60 25.06 -0.32 -21.19
N GLN A 61 25.77 -1.30 -21.75
CA GLN A 61 26.07 -1.36 -23.19
C GLN A 61 24.79 -1.46 -24.02
N GLN A 62 23.82 -2.30 -23.62
CA GLN A 62 22.51 -2.39 -24.27
C GLN A 62 21.68 -1.10 -24.17
N ILE A 63 21.97 -0.22 -23.21
CA ILE A 63 21.33 1.10 -23.10
C ILE A 63 21.99 2.10 -24.05
N VAL A 64 23.32 2.03 -24.22
CA VAL A 64 24.09 2.91 -25.12
C VAL A 64 23.90 2.54 -26.59
N ASP A 65 23.84 1.25 -26.92
CA ASP A 65 23.67 0.76 -28.29
C ASP A 65 22.25 0.91 -28.85
N ARG A 66 21.36 1.54 -28.07
CA ARG A 66 19.94 1.71 -28.37
C ARG A 66 19.62 3.15 -28.76
#